data_AF-A0A1M7A9W2-F1
#
_entry.id   AF-A0A1M7A9W2-F1
#
_cell.length_a   1.000
_cell.length_b   1.000
_cell.length_c   1.000
_cell.angle_alpha   90.00
_cell.angle_beta   90.00
_cell.angle_gamma   90.00
#
_symmetry.space_group_name_H-M   'P 1'
#
loop_
_entity.id
_entity.type
_entity.pdbx_description
1 polymer ?
#
loop_
_entity_poly.entity_id
_entity_poly.type
_entity_poly.pdbx_seq_one_letter_code
_entity_poly.pdbx_strand_id
1 'polypeptide(L)'
;MKKIFLASLAAAVAFTMVGCKGTNEKRGDEHLKEGRYRNAINSYLEAKKKGSVSDEFYDNFTLALVRAAEIEAKKDLNSDLISGYFDKAGVNMPEVKNAEVVEEYVTKMATVGKQQATQDGVDFNTIINAFARIDTALVYAKSKGVGEGSVKTLRNEAENAVVAKALPEIKDESDPVVSEFGLLRLEYVAPENAEVKAALNKNRKTTRGYFLIFGENIADAAGKRFVDKWGYVMALPTIKMAPGSLNGELQFWASTGNNTELDPEKIKVVSTDGKEAIAKVSGGWCEAEVLVGKKGDEKIEKKKQPIKKGTKGKLMNEFLCSVNVSFTYAKDFVPDYVEYKDEFGIGRKYLGQ
;
A
#
# COMPACT_ATOMS: atom_id res chain seq x y z
N MET A 1 -66.54 2.46 48.34
CA MET A 1 -65.75 1.55 47.48
C MET A 1 -64.89 2.35 46.51
N LYS A 2 -63.57 2.28 46.76
CA LYS A 2 -62.39 2.48 45.89
C LYS A 2 -62.58 3.16 44.52
N LYS A 3 -62.20 4.44 44.44
CA LYS A 3 -61.74 5.12 43.21
C LYS A 3 -60.29 5.58 43.35
N ILE A 4 -59.45 4.71 43.88
CA ILE A 4 -57.99 4.81 43.85
C ILE A 4 -57.57 3.42 43.41
N PHE A 5 -57.23 3.19 42.13
CA PHE A 5 -56.44 2.02 41.70
C PHE A 5 -56.17 1.92 40.17
N LEU A 6 -56.24 3.01 39.39
CA LEU A 6 -55.94 2.93 37.95
C LEU A 6 -55.02 4.03 37.40
N ALA A 7 -54.45 4.88 38.24
CA ALA A 7 -53.45 5.90 37.83
C ALA A 7 -52.01 5.54 38.24
N SER A 8 -51.79 4.42 38.94
CA SER A 8 -50.47 3.99 39.42
C SER A 8 -49.85 2.84 38.62
N LEU A 9 -50.48 2.39 37.53
CA LEU A 9 -49.94 1.31 36.70
C LEU A 9 -49.42 1.76 35.32
N ALA A 10 -49.62 3.03 34.96
CA ALA A 10 -49.06 3.60 33.71
C ALA A 10 -47.68 4.25 33.90
N ALA A 11 -47.20 4.40 35.14
CA ALA A 11 -45.86 4.90 35.46
C ALA A 11 -44.84 3.78 35.76
N ALA A 12 -45.24 2.50 35.65
CA ALA A 12 -44.40 1.35 36.02
C ALA A 12 -44.01 0.46 34.83
N VAL A 13 -44.43 0.78 33.60
CA VAL A 13 -44.08 0.00 32.40
C VAL A 13 -43.57 0.94 31.29
N ALA A 14 -42.58 1.76 31.65
CA ALA A 14 -41.64 2.40 30.73
C ALA A 14 -40.19 2.33 31.27
N PHE A 15 -39.93 1.38 32.18
CA PHE A 15 -38.60 0.88 32.52
C PHE A 15 -38.39 -0.46 31.82
N THR A 16 -38.55 -0.48 30.50
CA THR A 16 -38.10 -1.61 29.69
C THR A 16 -36.58 -1.56 29.60
N MET A 17 -35.94 -2.32 30.49
CA MET A 17 -34.60 -2.92 30.31
C MET A 17 -33.44 -2.00 29.88
N VAL A 18 -33.32 -0.80 30.47
CA VAL A 18 -32.02 -0.09 30.48
C VAL A 18 -31.25 -0.62 31.69
N GLY A 19 -30.18 -1.38 31.47
CA GLY A 19 -29.32 -1.84 32.57
C GLY A 19 -28.89 -0.63 33.41
N CYS A 20 -29.22 -0.62 34.71
CA CYS A 20 -28.80 0.46 35.61
C CYS A 20 -27.26 0.61 35.54
N LYS A 21 -26.78 1.76 35.04
CA LYS A 21 -25.33 2.07 34.96
C LYS A 21 -24.63 1.75 36.28
N GLY A 22 -23.64 0.87 36.24
CA GLY A 22 -22.84 0.52 37.39
C GLY A 22 -21.98 1.69 37.89
N THR A 23 -21.54 1.65 39.14
CA THR A 23 -20.73 2.74 39.75
C THR A 23 -19.47 3.08 38.94
N ASN A 24 -18.81 2.08 38.37
CA ASN A 24 -17.60 2.28 37.56
C ASN A 24 -17.93 2.97 36.22
N GLU A 25 -19.05 2.62 35.61
CA GLU A 25 -19.51 3.26 34.36
C GLU A 25 -19.85 4.74 34.61
N LYS A 26 -20.57 5.05 35.70
CA LYS A 26 -20.86 6.44 36.10
C LYS A 26 -19.59 7.28 36.32
N ARG A 27 -18.61 6.72 37.03
CA ARG A 27 -17.29 7.37 37.20
C ARG A 27 -16.56 7.55 35.86
N GLY A 28 -16.69 6.59 34.96
CA GLY A 28 -16.19 6.71 33.58
C GLY A 28 -16.81 7.91 32.86
N ASP A 29 -18.13 8.06 32.92
CA ASP A 29 -18.86 9.16 32.31
C ASP A 29 -18.47 10.53 32.90
N GLU A 30 -18.29 10.60 34.23
CA GLU A 30 -17.78 11.80 34.91
C GLU A 30 -16.38 12.18 34.42
N HIS A 31 -15.45 11.22 34.41
CA HIS A 31 -14.09 11.44 33.91
C HIS A 31 -14.04 11.82 32.43
N LEU A 32 -14.93 11.25 31.61
CA LEU A 32 -15.04 11.60 30.19
C LEU A 32 -15.46 13.06 30.02
N LYS A 33 -16.46 13.52 30.79
CA LYS A 33 -16.93 14.92 30.78
C LYS A 33 -15.84 15.90 31.24
N GLU A 34 -15.03 15.51 32.21
CA GLU A 34 -13.93 16.33 32.73
C GLU A 34 -12.65 16.28 31.88
N GLY A 35 -12.64 15.53 30.76
CA GLY A 35 -11.45 15.36 29.92
C GLY A 35 -10.35 14.48 30.51
N ARG A 36 -10.63 13.74 31.59
CA ARG A 36 -9.71 12.81 32.26
C ARG A 36 -9.72 11.44 31.56
N TYR A 37 -9.37 11.40 30.28
CA TYR A 37 -9.62 10.24 29.42
C TYR A 37 -8.96 8.93 29.88
N ARG A 38 -7.73 8.96 30.42
CA ARG A 38 -7.08 7.75 30.96
C ARG A 38 -7.87 7.18 32.16
N ASN A 39 -8.38 8.05 33.04
CA ASN A 39 -9.22 7.66 34.17
C ASN A 39 -10.58 7.13 33.71
N ALA A 40 -11.17 7.75 32.68
CA ALA A 40 -12.39 7.27 32.05
C ALA A 40 -12.22 5.86 31.48
N ILE A 41 -11.17 5.64 30.68
CA ILE A 41 -10.81 4.33 30.10
C ILE A 41 -10.67 3.26 31.18
N ASN A 42 -9.91 3.55 32.25
CA ASN A 42 -9.73 2.59 33.35
C ASN A 42 -11.08 2.24 34.02
N SER A 43 -11.95 3.23 34.19
CA SER A 43 -13.27 3.02 34.79
C SER A 43 -14.19 2.18 33.90
N TYR A 44 -14.15 2.39 32.57
CA TYR A 44 -14.90 1.57 31.62
C TYR A 44 -14.35 0.14 31.52
N LEU A 45 -13.02 -0.06 31.58
CA LEU A 45 -12.44 -1.40 31.65
C LEU A 45 -12.91 -2.17 32.89
N GLU A 46 -12.97 -1.52 34.05
CA GLU A 46 -13.48 -2.12 35.29
C GLU A 46 -15.01 -2.35 35.26
N ALA A 47 -15.76 -1.52 34.53
CA ALA A 47 -17.19 -1.77 34.29
C ALA A 47 -17.39 -2.99 33.38
N LYS A 48 -16.63 -3.10 32.28
CA LYS A 48 -16.68 -4.23 31.35
C LYS A 48 -16.40 -5.56 32.03
N LYS A 49 -15.42 -5.61 32.94
CA LYS A 49 -15.09 -6.83 33.73
C LYS A 49 -16.27 -7.36 34.55
N LYS A 50 -17.20 -6.51 34.97
CA LYS A 50 -18.38 -6.89 35.76
C LYS A 50 -19.53 -7.43 34.91
N GLY A 51 -19.45 -7.33 33.58
CA GLY A 51 -20.35 -8.00 32.63
C GLY A 51 -21.73 -7.36 32.41
N SER A 52 -22.14 -6.38 33.23
CA SER A 52 -23.39 -5.63 33.05
C SER A 52 -23.08 -4.16 32.79
N VAL A 53 -23.31 -3.72 31.55
CA VAL A 53 -23.04 -2.36 31.06
C VAL A 53 -24.30 -1.78 30.42
N SER A 54 -24.46 -0.46 30.45
CA SER A 54 -25.62 0.18 29.82
C SER A 54 -25.51 0.27 28.29
N ASP A 55 -26.60 0.70 27.63
CA ASP A 55 -26.63 0.93 26.20
C ASP A 55 -25.64 2.01 25.72
N GLU A 56 -25.34 3.00 26.55
CA GLU A 56 -24.42 4.10 26.22
C GLU A 56 -22.96 3.74 26.48
N PHE A 57 -22.69 2.57 27.10
CA PHE A 57 -21.35 2.20 27.53
C PHE A 57 -20.35 2.19 26.39
N TYR A 58 -20.68 1.55 25.27
CA TYR A 58 -19.76 1.41 24.14
C TYR A 58 -19.55 2.73 23.40
N ASP A 59 -20.58 3.58 23.33
CA ASP A 59 -20.48 4.93 22.79
C ASP A 59 -19.47 5.77 23.61
N ASN A 60 -19.67 5.85 24.93
CA ASN A 60 -18.82 6.65 25.79
C ASN A 60 -17.40 6.08 25.95
N PHE A 61 -17.27 4.76 26.01
CA PHE A 61 -15.95 4.12 26.09
C PHE A 61 -15.14 4.36 24.80
N THR A 62 -15.80 4.29 23.63
CA THR A 62 -15.17 4.61 22.35
C THR A 62 -14.74 6.07 22.30
N LEU A 63 -15.60 7.01 22.73
CA LEU A 63 -15.23 8.43 22.82
C LEU A 63 -14.01 8.66 23.71
N ALA A 64 -13.95 8.00 24.88
CA ALA A 64 -12.81 8.14 25.78
C ALA A 64 -11.49 7.69 25.11
N LEU A 65 -11.51 6.59 24.36
CA LEU A 65 -10.35 6.09 23.61
C LEU A 65 -9.96 7.04 22.48
N VAL A 66 -10.92 7.48 21.68
CA VAL A 66 -10.72 8.39 20.54
C VAL A 66 -10.12 9.73 20.98
N ARG A 67 -10.66 10.33 22.05
CA ARG A 67 -10.17 11.60 22.60
C ARG A 67 -8.83 11.44 23.32
N ALA A 68 -8.58 10.29 23.95
CA ALA A 68 -7.25 9.98 24.48
C ALA A 68 -6.19 9.92 23.36
N ALA A 69 -6.52 9.29 22.22
CA ALA A 69 -5.63 9.22 21.07
C ALA A 69 -5.31 10.62 20.51
N GLU A 70 -6.29 11.51 20.44
CA GLU A 70 -6.08 12.90 19.99
C GLU A 70 -5.18 13.69 20.94
N ILE A 71 -5.39 13.57 22.26
CA ILE A 71 -4.54 14.24 23.25
C ILE A 71 -3.12 13.69 23.19
N GLU A 72 -2.96 12.40 22.96
CA GLU A 72 -1.65 11.79 22.77
C GLU A 72 -0.98 12.30 21.50
N ALA A 73 -1.69 12.35 20.37
CA ALA A 73 -1.19 12.89 19.10
C ALA A 73 -0.76 14.36 19.18
N LYS A 74 -1.42 15.16 20.03
CA LYS A 74 -1.01 16.55 20.31
C LYS A 74 0.30 16.65 21.09
N LYS A 75 0.68 15.62 21.83
CA LYS A 75 1.94 15.57 22.61
C LYS A 75 3.07 14.98 21.79
N ASP A 76 2.81 13.83 21.19
CA ASP A 76 3.71 13.09 20.34
C ASP A 76 2.90 12.38 19.26
N LEU A 77 2.96 12.92 18.05
CA LEU A 77 2.22 12.43 16.89
C LEU A 77 2.62 11.01 16.48
N ASN A 78 3.80 10.54 16.89
CA ASN A 78 4.33 9.22 16.56
C ASN A 78 4.28 8.24 17.75
N SER A 79 3.58 8.60 18.82
CA SER A 79 3.41 7.73 20.00
C SER A 79 2.67 6.44 19.63
N ASP A 80 3.26 5.29 19.99
CA ASP A 80 2.65 3.96 19.81
C ASP A 80 1.29 3.82 20.49
N LEU A 81 1.05 4.62 21.54
CA LEU A 81 -0.22 4.64 22.27
C LEU A 81 -1.40 5.08 21.39
N ILE A 82 -1.16 5.90 20.38
CA ILE A 82 -2.20 6.37 19.45
C ILE A 82 -2.86 5.19 18.75
N SER A 83 -2.05 4.30 18.16
CA SER A 83 -2.55 3.08 17.51
C SER A 83 -3.30 2.20 18.50
N GLY A 84 -2.73 1.97 19.70
CA GLY A 84 -3.37 1.18 20.74
C GLY A 84 -4.73 1.72 21.20
N TYR A 85 -4.94 3.04 21.22
CA TYR A 85 -6.23 3.63 21.54
C TYR A 85 -7.24 3.45 20.40
N PHE A 86 -6.84 3.71 19.16
CA PHE A 86 -7.70 3.55 17.99
C PHE A 86 -8.09 2.09 17.73
N ASP A 87 -7.17 1.13 17.89
CA ASP A 87 -7.46 -0.29 17.72
C ASP A 87 -8.52 -0.78 18.71
N LYS A 88 -8.38 -0.36 19.99
CA LYS A 88 -9.38 -0.67 21.03
C LYS A 88 -10.73 -0.02 20.74
N ALA A 89 -10.74 1.20 20.21
CA ALA A 89 -11.97 1.85 19.78
C ALA A 89 -12.61 1.12 18.60
N GLY A 90 -11.81 0.64 17.63
CA GLY A 90 -12.25 -0.19 16.51
C GLY A 90 -12.89 -1.51 16.96
N VAL A 91 -12.37 -2.13 18.04
CA VAL A 91 -12.98 -3.34 18.65
C VAL A 91 -14.36 -3.06 19.25
N ASN A 92 -14.60 -1.87 19.80
CA ASN A 92 -15.90 -1.48 20.33
C ASN A 92 -16.91 -1.08 19.24
N MET A 93 -16.43 -0.72 18.04
CA MET A 93 -17.23 -0.15 16.95
C MET A 93 -18.47 -0.97 16.53
N PRO A 94 -18.48 -2.32 16.56
CA PRO A 94 -19.70 -3.09 16.28
C PRO A 94 -20.87 -2.75 17.22
N GLU A 95 -20.58 -2.41 18.47
CA GLU A 95 -21.57 -2.13 19.54
C GLU A 95 -21.95 -0.64 19.65
N VAL A 96 -21.22 0.25 18.99
CA VAL A 96 -21.49 1.69 18.95
C VAL A 96 -22.79 1.96 18.18
N LYS A 97 -23.72 2.66 18.83
CA LYS A 97 -25.05 2.99 18.31
C LYS A 97 -25.15 4.45 17.85
N ASN A 98 -24.40 5.36 18.48
CA ASN A 98 -24.48 6.78 18.16
C ASN A 98 -23.61 7.12 16.93
N ALA A 99 -24.25 7.67 15.88
CA ALA A 99 -23.60 8.11 14.66
C ALA A 99 -22.53 9.20 14.90
N GLU A 100 -22.74 10.10 15.86
CA GLU A 100 -21.77 11.15 16.20
C GLU A 100 -20.46 10.56 16.74
N VAL A 101 -20.54 9.44 17.47
CA VAL A 101 -19.36 8.73 17.99
C VAL A 101 -18.59 8.06 16.85
N VAL A 102 -19.31 7.46 15.91
CA VAL A 102 -18.70 6.90 14.68
C VAL A 102 -18.00 8.00 13.89
N GLU A 103 -18.66 9.14 13.69
CA GLU A 103 -18.11 10.28 12.97
C GLU A 103 -16.86 10.83 13.65
N GLU A 104 -16.88 10.98 14.98
CA GLU A 104 -15.73 11.46 15.76
C GLU A 104 -14.55 10.47 15.65
N TYR A 105 -14.80 9.16 15.73
CA TYR A 105 -13.78 8.13 15.55
C TYR A 105 -13.11 8.22 14.18
N VAL A 106 -13.89 8.16 13.09
CA VAL A 106 -13.32 8.11 11.73
C VAL A 106 -12.62 9.43 11.38
N THR A 107 -13.19 10.57 11.79
CA THR A 107 -12.63 11.88 11.50
C THR A 107 -11.32 12.12 12.25
N LYS A 108 -11.25 11.78 13.54
CA LYS A 108 -10.00 11.95 14.31
C LYS A 108 -8.92 10.96 13.87
N MET A 109 -9.29 9.71 13.57
CA MET A 109 -8.35 8.72 13.02
C MET A 109 -7.74 9.22 11.71
N ALA A 110 -8.57 9.70 10.78
CA ALA A 110 -8.11 10.26 9.50
C ALA A 110 -7.31 11.55 9.68
N THR A 111 -7.68 12.41 10.64
CA THR A 111 -6.95 13.66 10.92
C THR A 111 -5.54 13.38 11.43
N VAL A 112 -5.39 12.44 12.38
CA VAL A 112 -4.08 12.01 12.88
C VAL A 112 -3.26 11.38 11.74
N GLY A 113 -3.89 10.57 10.89
CA GLY A 113 -3.23 10.03 9.69
C GLY A 113 -2.73 11.12 8.76
N LYS A 114 -3.54 12.15 8.47
CA LYS A 114 -3.10 13.30 7.66
C LYS A 114 -1.91 14.01 8.29
N GLN A 115 -1.96 14.27 9.60
CA GLN A 115 -0.86 14.91 10.33
C GLN A 115 0.42 14.09 10.24
N GLN A 116 0.34 12.77 10.44
CA GLN A 116 1.49 11.85 10.35
C GLN A 116 2.07 11.83 8.93
N ALA A 117 1.22 11.75 7.91
CA ALA A 117 1.66 11.70 6.51
C ALA A 117 2.37 12.99 6.04
N THR A 118 2.02 14.13 6.65
CA THR A 118 2.52 15.46 6.26
C THR A 118 3.61 15.98 7.18
N GLN A 119 4.05 15.20 8.16
CA GLN A 119 5.13 15.57 9.06
C GLN A 119 6.47 15.68 8.32
N ASP A 120 7.27 16.68 8.67
CA ASP A 120 8.60 16.84 8.11
C ASP A 120 9.60 15.81 8.66
N GLY A 121 10.48 15.31 7.79
CA GLY A 121 11.59 14.43 8.19
C GLY A 121 11.20 12.98 8.51
N VAL A 122 9.96 12.56 8.26
CA VAL A 122 9.55 11.17 8.47
C VAL A 122 9.96 10.28 7.29
N ASP A 123 10.24 9.01 7.58
CA ASP A 123 10.52 8.01 6.56
C ASP A 123 9.23 7.59 5.83
N PHE A 124 9.38 6.94 4.67
CA PHE A 124 8.25 6.58 3.83
C PHE A 124 7.35 5.48 4.44
N ASN A 125 7.87 4.58 5.29
CA ASN A 125 7.01 3.60 5.97
C ASN A 125 6.07 4.31 6.97
N THR A 126 6.54 5.37 7.61
CA THR A 126 5.68 6.23 8.45
C THR A 126 4.55 6.86 7.61
N ILE A 127 4.85 7.33 6.40
CA ILE A 127 3.83 7.84 5.46
C ILE A 127 2.84 6.74 5.05
N ILE A 128 3.31 5.53 4.71
CA ILE A 128 2.43 4.39 4.38
C ILE A 128 1.47 4.09 5.54
N ASN A 129 2.00 3.98 6.75
CA ASN A 129 1.20 3.69 7.96
C ASN A 129 0.16 4.78 8.22
N ALA A 130 0.52 6.04 7.94
CA ALA A 130 -0.38 7.17 8.04
C ALA A 130 -1.55 7.08 7.04
N PHE A 131 -1.29 6.74 5.77
CA PHE A 131 -2.36 6.48 4.78
C PHE A 131 -3.19 5.26 5.13
N ALA A 132 -2.59 4.17 5.62
CA ALA A 132 -3.31 2.99 6.08
C ALA A 132 -4.30 3.31 7.22
N ARG A 133 -3.94 4.23 8.12
CA ARG A 133 -4.84 4.75 9.16
C ARG A 133 -6.03 5.49 8.56
N ILE A 134 -5.82 6.35 7.56
CA ILE A 134 -6.90 7.06 6.86
C ILE A 134 -7.81 6.07 6.11
N ASP A 135 -7.22 5.09 5.43
CA ASP A 135 -7.96 4.07 4.67
C ASP A 135 -8.79 3.18 5.61
N THR A 136 -8.26 2.85 6.79
CA THR A 136 -9.01 2.14 7.85
C THR A 136 -10.19 2.96 8.33
N ALA A 137 -10.01 4.26 8.57
CA ALA A 137 -11.11 5.16 8.91
C ALA A 137 -12.18 5.17 7.80
N LEU A 138 -11.77 5.14 6.53
CA LEU A 138 -12.68 5.11 5.39
C LEU A 138 -13.49 3.81 5.32
N VAL A 139 -12.87 2.66 5.64
CA VAL A 139 -13.57 1.37 5.74
C VAL A 139 -14.65 1.43 6.82
N TYR A 140 -14.33 1.94 8.00
CA TYR A 140 -15.32 2.08 9.08
C TYR A 140 -16.44 3.06 8.71
N ALA A 141 -16.09 4.21 8.13
CA ALA A 141 -17.03 5.23 7.67
C ALA A 141 -18.04 4.66 6.66
N LYS A 142 -17.57 3.88 5.67
CA LYS A 142 -18.42 3.18 4.71
C LYS A 142 -19.29 2.12 5.37
N SER A 143 -18.73 1.31 6.26
CA SER A 143 -19.46 0.21 6.92
C SER A 143 -20.62 0.70 7.78
N LYS A 144 -20.48 1.90 8.38
CA LYS A 144 -21.48 2.51 9.24
C LYS A 144 -22.34 3.55 8.52
N GLY A 145 -21.99 3.92 7.28
CA GLY A 145 -22.67 4.96 6.51
C GLY A 145 -22.51 6.38 7.08
N VAL A 146 -21.42 6.66 7.78
CA VAL A 146 -21.19 7.93 8.50
C VAL A 146 -19.78 8.47 8.21
N GLY A 147 -19.66 9.76 7.89
CA GLY A 147 -18.37 10.46 7.80
C GLY A 147 -17.52 10.17 6.55
N GLU A 148 -18.03 9.43 5.55
CA GLU A 148 -17.24 9.04 4.36
C GLU A 148 -16.69 10.25 3.59
N GLY A 149 -17.48 11.30 3.40
CA GLY A 149 -17.07 12.52 2.69
C GLY A 149 -15.93 13.25 3.39
N SER A 150 -16.00 13.39 4.71
CA SER A 150 -14.97 14.02 5.53
C SER A 150 -13.65 13.23 5.48
N VAL A 151 -13.71 11.91 5.59
CA VAL A 151 -12.52 11.05 5.50
C VAL A 151 -11.88 11.10 4.11
N LYS A 152 -12.68 11.06 3.03
CA LYS A 152 -12.17 11.22 1.65
C LYS A 152 -11.49 12.57 1.45
N THR A 153 -12.06 13.64 2.00
CA THR A 153 -11.47 14.98 1.92
C THR A 153 -10.10 15.00 2.61
N LEU A 154 -10.02 14.48 3.84
CA LEU A 154 -8.76 14.38 4.59
C LEU A 154 -7.71 13.52 3.86
N ARG A 155 -8.14 12.42 3.24
CA ARG A 155 -7.25 11.57 2.44
C ARG A 155 -6.68 12.33 1.24
N ASN A 156 -7.52 13.05 0.49
CA ASN A 156 -7.09 13.84 -0.66
C ASN A 156 -6.19 15.01 -0.25
N GLU A 157 -6.46 15.66 0.89
CA GLU A 157 -5.58 16.70 1.43
C GLU A 157 -4.20 16.14 1.80
N ALA A 158 -4.14 14.97 2.46
CA ALA A 158 -2.89 14.29 2.77
C ALA A 158 -2.10 13.94 1.50
N GLU A 159 -2.80 13.37 0.51
CA GLU A 159 -2.25 13.02 -0.80
C GLU A 159 -1.61 14.24 -1.49
N ASN A 160 -2.37 15.31 -1.63
CA ASN A 160 -1.90 16.53 -2.28
C ASN A 160 -0.73 17.18 -1.54
N ALA A 161 -0.74 17.17 -0.21
CA ALA A 161 0.36 17.72 0.59
C ALA A 161 1.66 16.92 0.41
N VAL A 162 1.59 15.59 0.41
CA VAL A 162 2.75 14.72 0.17
C VAL A 162 3.29 14.89 -1.25
N VAL A 163 2.40 14.91 -2.25
CA VAL A 163 2.79 15.12 -3.66
C VAL A 163 3.41 16.49 -3.86
N ALA A 164 2.79 17.56 -3.38
CA ALA A 164 3.28 18.93 -3.55
C ALA A 164 4.69 19.13 -2.96
N LYS A 165 4.99 18.44 -1.86
CA LYS A 165 6.29 18.49 -1.21
C LYS A 165 7.36 17.70 -1.97
N ALA A 166 7.09 16.45 -2.32
CA ALA A 166 8.14 15.55 -2.82
C ALA A 166 8.29 15.57 -4.35
N LEU A 167 7.22 15.81 -5.11
CA LEU A 167 7.26 15.73 -6.57
C LEU A 167 8.26 16.70 -7.23
N PRO A 168 8.44 17.95 -6.77
CA PRO A 168 9.45 18.85 -7.33
C PRO A 168 10.87 18.30 -7.19
N GLU A 169 11.25 17.86 -5.99
CA GLU A 169 12.59 17.32 -5.72
C GLU A 169 12.87 16.06 -6.56
N ILE A 170 11.88 15.17 -6.70
CA ILE A 170 11.99 13.97 -7.52
C ILE A 170 12.13 14.29 -9.01
N LYS A 171 11.49 15.36 -9.50
CA LYS A 171 11.60 15.82 -10.89
C LYS A 171 12.97 16.44 -11.19
N ASP A 172 13.62 17.01 -10.18
CA ASP A 172 14.94 17.62 -10.29
C ASP A 172 16.09 16.60 -10.09
N GLU A 173 15.77 15.37 -9.69
CA GLU A 173 16.75 14.28 -9.59
C GLU A 173 17.38 13.96 -10.95
N SER A 174 18.71 13.94 -10.97
CA SER A 174 19.54 13.71 -12.14
C SER A 174 19.62 12.25 -12.57
N ASP A 175 19.57 11.32 -11.61
CA ASP A 175 19.55 9.89 -11.89
C ASP A 175 18.10 9.44 -12.18
N PRO A 176 17.78 9.03 -13.43
CA PRO A 176 16.42 8.66 -13.81
C PRO A 176 15.93 7.41 -13.07
N VAL A 177 16.81 6.53 -12.57
CA VAL A 177 16.41 5.36 -11.76
C VAL A 177 16.01 5.80 -10.35
N VAL A 178 16.74 6.73 -9.76
CA VAL A 178 16.39 7.33 -8.45
C VAL A 178 15.10 8.14 -8.56
N SER A 179 14.95 8.91 -9.64
CA SER A 179 13.71 9.63 -9.94
C SER A 179 12.52 8.67 -10.08
N GLU A 180 12.66 7.55 -10.81
CA GLU A 180 11.58 6.54 -10.91
C GLU A 180 11.18 5.99 -9.54
N PHE A 181 12.16 5.72 -8.69
CA PHE A 181 11.92 5.20 -7.35
C PHE A 181 11.09 6.17 -6.50
N GLY A 182 11.45 7.44 -6.51
CA GLY A 182 10.66 8.49 -5.85
C GLY A 182 9.24 8.59 -6.41
N LEU A 183 9.08 8.49 -7.73
CA LEU A 183 7.77 8.53 -8.38
C LEU A 183 6.90 7.31 -8.03
N LEU A 184 7.48 6.11 -7.94
CA LEU A 184 6.77 4.89 -7.52
C LEU A 184 6.31 4.98 -6.06
N ARG A 185 7.09 5.63 -5.17
CA ARG A 185 6.66 5.95 -3.81
C ARG A 185 5.45 6.87 -3.80
N LEU A 186 5.46 7.92 -4.62
CA LEU A 186 4.30 8.79 -4.75
C LEU A 186 3.09 8.08 -5.35
N GLU A 187 3.27 7.25 -6.38
CA GLU A 187 2.19 6.45 -6.97
C GLU A 187 1.54 5.52 -5.94
N TYR A 188 2.28 4.99 -4.97
CA TYR A 188 1.72 4.12 -3.94
C TYR A 188 0.65 4.83 -3.07
N VAL A 189 0.90 6.08 -2.67
CA VAL A 189 -0.01 6.84 -1.80
C VAL A 189 -1.01 7.70 -2.59
N ALA A 190 -0.60 8.11 -3.79
CA ALA A 190 -1.33 8.98 -4.72
C ALA A 190 -1.52 8.32 -6.10
N PRO A 191 -2.12 7.12 -6.17
CA PRO A 191 -2.14 6.32 -7.39
C PRO A 191 -2.92 6.98 -8.52
N GLU A 192 -3.88 7.84 -8.21
CA GLU A 192 -4.73 8.53 -9.19
C GLU A 192 -4.31 9.98 -9.48
N ASN A 193 -3.22 10.45 -8.85
CA ASN A 193 -2.74 11.80 -9.06
C ASN A 193 -2.17 11.98 -10.47
N ALA A 194 -2.77 12.89 -11.25
CA ALA A 194 -2.43 13.08 -12.65
C ALA A 194 -0.98 13.57 -12.86
N GLU A 195 -0.44 14.38 -11.95
CA GLU A 195 0.93 14.87 -12.07
C GLU A 195 1.96 13.77 -11.79
N VAL A 196 1.68 12.92 -10.80
CA VAL A 196 2.50 11.73 -10.50
C VAL A 196 2.48 10.77 -11.68
N LYS A 197 1.29 10.43 -12.21
CA LYS A 197 1.15 9.57 -13.40
C LYS A 197 1.91 10.12 -14.60
N ALA A 198 1.78 11.42 -14.88
CA ALA A 198 2.46 12.06 -16.00
C ALA A 198 3.99 12.04 -15.84
N ALA A 199 4.49 12.37 -14.64
CA ALA A 199 5.92 12.33 -14.33
C ALA A 199 6.48 10.91 -14.43
N LEU A 200 5.78 9.92 -13.89
CA LEU A 200 6.17 8.51 -13.92
C LEU A 200 6.17 7.95 -15.35
N ASN A 201 5.15 8.26 -16.16
CA ASN A 201 5.12 7.87 -17.57
C ASN A 201 6.27 8.48 -18.36
N LYS A 202 6.59 9.76 -18.12
CA LYS A 202 7.75 10.41 -18.73
C LYS A 202 9.06 9.74 -18.32
N ASN A 203 9.23 9.44 -17.04
CA ASN A 203 10.45 8.84 -16.53
C ASN A 203 10.63 7.39 -17.02
N ARG A 204 9.56 6.59 -17.03
CA ARG A 204 9.54 5.22 -17.57
C ARG A 204 10.05 5.14 -19.01
N LYS A 205 9.81 6.17 -19.83
CA LYS A 205 10.37 6.25 -21.20
C LYS A 205 11.89 6.35 -21.20
N THR A 206 12.45 7.11 -20.27
CA THR A 206 13.90 7.28 -20.10
C THR A 206 14.52 6.02 -19.50
N THR A 207 13.85 5.37 -18.56
CA THR A 207 14.39 4.22 -17.83
C THR A 207 14.17 2.88 -18.53
N ARG A 208 13.56 2.81 -19.72
CA ARG A 208 13.28 1.55 -20.44
C ARG A 208 14.50 0.64 -20.53
N GLY A 209 15.66 1.20 -20.85
CA GLY A 209 16.92 0.46 -20.97
C GLY A 209 17.61 0.08 -19.67
N TYR A 210 17.08 0.50 -18.52
CA TYR A 210 17.69 0.28 -17.22
C TYR A 210 17.00 -0.86 -16.49
N PHE A 211 17.81 -1.69 -15.83
CA PHE A 211 17.33 -2.55 -14.77
C PHE A 211 17.00 -1.66 -13.58
N LEU A 212 15.72 -1.62 -13.20
CA LEU A 212 15.30 -0.92 -11.99
C LEU A 212 15.62 -1.84 -10.82
N ILE A 213 16.76 -1.60 -10.18
CA ILE A 213 17.23 -2.41 -9.05
C ILE A 213 17.51 -1.47 -7.91
N PHE A 214 16.80 -1.69 -6.84
CA PHE A 214 16.91 -0.93 -5.63
C PHE A 214 17.75 -1.74 -4.65
N GLY A 215 18.87 -1.17 -4.20
CA GLY A 215 19.83 -1.86 -3.33
C GLY A 215 19.17 -2.41 -2.05
N GLU A 216 19.80 -3.41 -1.44
CA GLU A 216 19.27 -4.14 -0.27
C GLU A 216 18.90 -3.26 0.93
N ASN A 217 19.42 -2.02 0.98
CA ASN A 217 19.18 -1.04 2.04
C ASN A 217 17.91 -0.20 1.84
N ILE A 218 17.10 -0.45 0.81
CA ILE A 218 15.79 0.20 0.69
C ILE A 218 14.81 -0.51 1.63
N ALA A 219 14.69 0.01 2.86
CA ALA A 219 13.84 -0.52 3.93
C ALA A 219 12.32 -0.40 3.66
N ASP A 220 11.91 -0.21 2.41
CA ASP A 220 10.59 0.30 2.05
C ASP A 220 9.74 -0.76 1.32
N ALA A 221 8.51 -0.95 1.79
CA ALA A 221 7.55 -1.88 1.21
C ALA A 221 7.08 -1.47 -0.20
N ALA A 222 7.11 -0.17 -0.56
CA ALA A 222 6.68 0.29 -1.90
C ALA A 222 7.64 -0.16 -3.01
N GLY A 223 8.95 -0.21 -2.75
CA GLY A 223 9.93 -0.74 -3.70
C GLY A 223 9.71 -2.22 -4.00
N LYS A 224 9.34 -3.02 -2.99
CA LYS A 224 9.17 -4.47 -3.11
C LYS A 224 7.98 -4.90 -3.97
N ARG A 225 6.91 -4.10 -4.06
CA ARG A 225 5.70 -4.44 -4.84
C ARG A 225 5.85 -4.15 -6.34
N PHE A 226 6.79 -3.27 -6.72
CA PHE A 226 6.98 -2.84 -8.11
C PHE A 226 8.36 -3.17 -8.69
N VAL A 227 9.33 -3.49 -7.84
CA VAL A 227 10.67 -3.95 -8.20
C VAL A 227 11.01 -5.12 -7.31
N ASP A 228 10.66 -6.31 -7.79
CA ASP A 228 10.80 -7.55 -7.05
C ASP A 228 12.26 -8.00 -7.09
N LYS A 229 12.98 -7.78 -6.00
CA LYS A 229 14.33 -8.34 -5.82
C LYS A 229 14.33 -9.87 -5.81
N TRP A 230 13.18 -10.52 -5.66
CA TRP A 230 12.99 -11.97 -5.69
C TRP A 230 12.28 -12.45 -6.97
N GLY A 231 12.18 -11.59 -7.98
CA GLY A 231 11.55 -11.87 -9.27
C GLY A 231 12.54 -11.81 -10.43
N TYR A 232 12.02 -11.48 -11.61
CA TYR A 232 12.84 -11.19 -12.79
C TYR A 232 12.92 -9.68 -13.00
N VAL A 233 14.13 -9.12 -12.94
CA VAL A 233 14.35 -7.73 -13.30
C VAL A 233 14.56 -7.66 -14.79
N MET A 234 13.84 -6.75 -15.46
CA MET A 234 13.89 -6.63 -16.91
C MET A 234 14.32 -5.23 -17.35
N ALA A 235 15.01 -5.20 -18.48
CA ALA A 235 15.39 -3.98 -19.18
C ALA A 235 15.15 -4.14 -20.68
N LEU A 236 14.86 -3.03 -21.36
CA LEU A 236 14.69 -2.95 -22.81
C LEU A 236 15.74 -1.98 -23.37
N PRO A 237 17.03 -2.38 -23.49
CA PRO A 237 18.10 -1.50 -23.96
C PRO A 237 17.81 -0.89 -25.33
N THR A 238 17.13 -1.66 -26.18
CA THR A 238 16.62 -1.18 -27.45
C THR A 238 15.14 -1.49 -27.54
N ILE A 239 14.37 -0.50 -27.97
CA ILE A 239 12.92 -0.66 -28.18
C ILE A 239 12.48 0.26 -29.32
N LYS A 240 11.68 -0.31 -30.22
CA LYS A 240 10.99 0.38 -31.28
C LYS A 240 9.51 0.04 -31.18
N MET A 241 8.70 1.05 -30.91
CA MET A 241 7.24 0.95 -30.86
C MET A 241 6.67 1.59 -32.12
N ALA A 242 5.72 0.91 -32.77
CA ALA A 242 4.95 1.41 -33.90
C ALA A 242 3.48 0.97 -33.72
N PRO A 243 2.53 1.61 -34.42
CA PRO A 243 1.13 1.15 -34.37
C PRO A 243 1.02 -0.35 -34.71
N GLY A 244 0.52 -1.15 -33.77
CA GLY A 244 0.35 -2.59 -33.91
C GLY A 244 1.61 -3.45 -33.72
N SER A 245 2.77 -2.87 -33.36
CA SER A 245 3.97 -3.68 -33.09
C SER A 245 4.96 -3.05 -32.10
N LEU A 246 5.63 -3.91 -31.34
CA LEU A 246 6.77 -3.56 -30.48
C LEU A 246 7.91 -4.53 -30.79
N ASN A 247 9.10 -4.01 -31.05
CA ASN A 247 10.29 -4.83 -31.28
C ASN A 247 11.45 -4.29 -30.44
N GLY A 248 12.32 -5.16 -29.95
CA GLY A 248 13.46 -4.72 -29.16
C GLY A 248 14.30 -5.85 -28.59
N GLU A 249 15.34 -5.46 -27.88
CA GLU A 249 16.11 -6.35 -27.02
C GLU A 249 15.47 -6.35 -25.63
N LEU A 250 15.10 -7.52 -25.12
CA LEU A 250 14.65 -7.70 -23.74
C LEU A 250 15.75 -8.42 -22.96
N GLN A 251 16.30 -7.75 -21.96
CA GLN A 251 17.26 -8.32 -21.04
C GLN A 251 16.58 -8.70 -19.73
N PHE A 252 17.07 -9.79 -19.16
CA PHE A 252 16.61 -10.38 -17.91
C PHE A 252 17.80 -10.50 -16.97
N TRP A 253 17.58 -10.10 -15.72
CA TRP A 253 18.41 -10.48 -14.59
C TRP A 253 17.55 -11.33 -13.66
N ALA A 254 17.91 -12.60 -13.50
CA ALA A 254 17.31 -13.47 -12.50
C ALA A 254 17.86 -13.12 -11.11
N SER A 255 17.01 -12.52 -10.27
CA SER A 255 17.29 -12.26 -8.86
C SER A 255 16.46 -13.17 -7.93
N THR A 256 15.77 -14.17 -8.51
CA THR A 256 14.90 -15.12 -7.80
C THR A 256 15.65 -16.07 -6.86
N GLY A 257 16.99 -16.16 -6.94
CA GLY A 257 17.77 -17.20 -6.27
C GLY A 257 17.65 -18.58 -6.92
N ASN A 258 16.82 -18.73 -7.96
CA ASN A 258 16.56 -19.98 -8.66
C ASN A 258 17.18 -19.96 -10.07
N ASN A 259 17.50 -21.16 -10.57
CA ASN A 259 17.90 -21.36 -11.96
C ASN A 259 16.71 -21.90 -12.75
N THR A 260 16.37 -21.27 -13.87
CA THR A 260 15.26 -21.69 -14.73
C THR A 260 15.64 -21.60 -16.21
N GLU A 261 14.79 -22.16 -17.07
CA GLU A 261 14.87 -21.93 -18.52
C GLU A 261 14.08 -20.68 -18.90
N LEU A 262 14.69 -19.79 -19.68
CA LEU A 262 14.00 -18.66 -20.28
C LEU A 262 13.04 -19.19 -21.34
N ASP A 263 11.75 -19.20 -21.02
CA ASP A 263 10.70 -19.64 -21.93
C ASP A 263 10.10 -18.45 -22.72
N PRO A 264 10.35 -18.34 -24.04
CA PRO A 264 9.79 -17.27 -24.86
C PRO A 264 8.27 -17.16 -24.81
N GLU A 265 7.56 -18.27 -24.63
CA GLU A 265 6.09 -18.30 -24.61
C GLU A 265 5.51 -17.64 -23.36
N LYS A 266 6.33 -17.51 -22.30
CA LYS A 266 5.97 -16.83 -21.06
C LYS A 266 6.24 -15.31 -21.11
N ILE A 267 6.80 -14.80 -22.22
CA ILE A 267 7.04 -13.37 -22.44
C ILE A 267 5.82 -12.78 -23.17
N LYS A 268 5.18 -11.79 -22.56
CA LYS A 268 4.04 -11.08 -23.15
C LYS A 268 4.15 -9.57 -22.99
N VAL A 269 3.55 -8.84 -23.93
CA VAL A 269 3.22 -7.43 -23.73
C VAL A 269 1.76 -7.35 -23.30
N VAL A 270 1.49 -6.57 -22.26
CA VAL A 270 0.15 -6.32 -21.71
C VAL A 270 -0.19 -4.86 -21.97
N SER A 271 -1.44 -4.63 -22.36
CA SER A 271 -1.97 -3.29 -22.63
C SER A 271 -2.65 -2.68 -21.41
N THR A 272 -2.94 -1.39 -21.49
CA THR A 272 -3.62 -0.63 -20.42
C THR A 272 -5.03 -1.14 -20.11
N ASP A 273 -5.68 -1.83 -21.06
CA ASP A 273 -7.00 -2.47 -20.88
C ASP A 273 -6.91 -3.97 -20.58
N GLY A 274 -5.69 -4.51 -20.38
CA GLY A 274 -5.45 -5.90 -20.01
C GLY A 274 -5.41 -6.90 -21.16
N LYS A 275 -5.52 -6.48 -22.43
CA LYS A 275 -5.25 -7.36 -23.57
C LYS A 275 -3.77 -7.76 -23.58
N GLU A 276 -3.49 -8.98 -24.06
CA GLU A 276 -2.15 -9.56 -24.07
C GLU A 276 -1.71 -9.94 -25.49
N ALA A 277 -0.42 -9.81 -25.77
CA ALA A 277 0.20 -10.37 -26.97
C ALA A 277 1.53 -11.07 -26.62
N ILE A 278 1.69 -12.30 -27.09
CA ILE A 278 2.86 -13.14 -26.79
C ILE A 278 4.04 -12.73 -27.69
N ALA A 279 5.25 -12.77 -27.13
CA ALA A 279 6.47 -12.47 -27.86
C ALA A 279 6.79 -13.55 -28.91
N LYS A 280 7.34 -13.11 -30.05
CA LYS A 280 8.17 -13.95 -30.92
C LYS A 280 9.63 -13.60 -30.66
N VAL A 281 10.43 -14.61 -30.31
CA VAL A 281 11.85 -14.45 -30.01
C VAL A 281 12.72 -14.86 -31.20
N SER A 282 13.72 -14.04 -31.53
CA SER A 282 14.68 -14.28 -32.62
C SER A 282 16.13 -14.23 -32.12
N GLY A 283 16.54 -15.33 -31.48
CA GLY A 283 17.87 -15.46 -30.91
C GLY A 283 18.06 -14.64 -29.62
N GLY A 284 19.28 -14.69 -29.11
CA GLY A 284 19.63 -14.10 -27.83
C GLY A 284 20.93 -14.67 -27.29
N TRP A 285 21.28 -14.28 -26.07
CA TRP A 285 22.42 -14.80 -25.33
C TRP A 285 22.09 -14.91 -23.85
N CYS A 286 22.79 -15.80 -23.15
CA CYS A 286 22.81 -15.84 -21.69
C CYS A 286 24.25 -15.87 -21.23
N GLU A 287 24.55 -15.18 -20.13
CA GLU A 287 25.84 -15.30 -19.48
C GLU A 287 25.99 -16.70 -18.90
N ALA A 288 27.22 -17.22 -18.97
CA ALA A 288 27.62 -18.45 -18.32
C ALA A 288 29.06 -18.32 -17.83
N GLU A 289 29.39 -19.10 -16.81
CA GLU A 289 30.77 -19.29 -16.37
C GLU A 289 31.51 -20.19 -17.37
N VAL A 290 32.64 -19.70 -17.86
CA VAL A 290 33.48 -20.42 -18.82
C VAL A 290 34.90 -20.49 -18.27
N LEU A 291 35.46 -21.71 -18.22
CA LEU A 291 36.88 -21.93 -17.97
C LEU A 291 37.69 -21.43 -19.16
N VAL A 292 38.60 -20.51 -18.90
CA VAL A 292 39.48 -19.93 -19.90
C VAL A 292 40.91 -19.92 -19.39
N GLY A 293 41.85 -20.28 -20.25
CA GLY A 293 43.26 -20.38 -19.92
C GLY A 293 43.91 -21.62 -20.52
N LYS A 294 45.20 -21.76 -20.30
CA LYS A 294 45.92 -23.00 -20.61
C LYS A 294 45.63 -24.02 -19.52
N LYS A 295 45.68 -25.30 -19.89
CA LYS A 295 45.46 -26.41 -18.95
C LYS A 295 46.45 -26.33 -17.78
N GLY A 296 45.94 -26.16 -16.56
CA GLY A 296 46.73 -25.96 -15.34
C GLY A 296 46.72 -24.52 -14.80
N ASP A 297 46.27 -23.54 -15.58
CA ASP A 297 46.15 -22.11 -15.24
C ASP A 297 44.77 -21.55 -15.62
N GLU A 298 43.72 -22.39 -15.65
CA GLU A 298 42.39 -21.94 -16.02
C GLU A 298 41.77 -21.02 -14.95
N LYS A 299 41.12 -19.94 -15.40
CA LYS A 299 40.26 -19.08 -14.58
C LYS A 299 38.81 -19.12 -15.07
N ILE A 300 37.87 -18.89 -14.17
CA ILE A 300 36.45 -18.77 -14.50
C ILE A 300 36.16 -17.31 -14.91
N GLU A 301 35.60 -17.12 -16.10
CA GLU A 301 35.10 -15.82 -16.55
C GLU A 301 33.61 -15.92 -16.89
N LYS A 302 32.84 -14.85 -16.58
CA LYS A 302 31.46 -14.70 -17.07
C LYS A 302 31.49 -14.26 -18.54
N LYS A 303 30.91 -15.06 -19.44
CA LYS A 303 30.83 -14.75 -20.88
C LYS A 303 29.43 -14.93 -21.43
N LYS A 304 29.04 -14.06 -22.36
CA LYS A 304 27.78 -14.16 -23.12
C LYS A 304 27.88 -15.33 -24.10
N GLN A 305 27.01 -16.32 -23.92
CA GLN A 305 26.88 -17.47 -24.80
C GLN A 305 25.60 -17.33 -25.63
N PRO A 306 25.66 -17.48 -26.97
CA PRO A 306 24.47 -17.40 -27.80
C PRO A 306 23.50 -18.54 -27.46
N ILE A 307 22.21 -18.23 -27.42
CA ILE A 307 21.15 -19.24 -27.29
C ILE A 307 21.08 -20.01 -28.61
N LYS A 308 21.31 -21.31 -28.57
CA LYS A 308 21.29 -22.15 -29.78
C LYS A 308 19.87 -22.21 -30.34
N LYS A 309 19.75 -22.26 -31.67
CA LYS A 309 18.46 -22.39 -32.36
C LYS A 309 17.70 -23.62 -31.83
N GLY A 310 16.44 -23.44 -31.45
CA GLY A 310 15.60 -24.52 -30.91
C GLY A 310 15.87 -24.88 -29.45
N THR A 311 16.71 -24.12 -28.74
CA THR A 311 16.96 -24.29 -27.29
C THR A 311 16.47 -23.08 -26.52
N LYS A 312 16.12 -23.28 -25.25
CA LYS A 312 15.81 -22.19 -24.31
C LYS A 312 17.09 -21.62 -23.71
N GLY A 313 17.07 -20.34 -23.37
CA GLY A 313 18.14 -19.71 -22.59
C GLY A 313 18.15 -20.26 -21.16
N LYS A 314 19.29 -20.17 -20.47
CA LYS A 314 19.39 -20.53 -19.04
C LYS A 314 19.45 -19.26 -18.21
N LEU A 315 18.36 -18.93 -17.54
CA LEU A 315 18.31 -17.86 -16.54
C LEU A 315 18.93 -18.40 -15.25
N MET A 316 20.24 -18.20 -15.11
CA MET A 316 20.94 -18.54 -13.88
C MET A 316 20.90 -17.34 -12.92
N ASN A 317 20.83 -17.62 -11.62
CA ASN A 317 20.83 -16.58 -10.59
C ASN A 317 22.06 -15.67 -10.72
N GLU A 318 21.86 -14.35 -10.77
CA GLU A 318 22.92 -13.35 -10.99
C GLU A 318 23.62 -13.36 -12.35
N PHE A 319 23.03 -14.04 -13.34
CA PHE A 319 23.46 -13.99 -14.75
C PHE A 319 22.42 -13.25 -15.58
N LEU A 320 22.91 -12.52 -16.58
CA LEU A 320 22.05 -11.85 -17.53
C LEU A 320 21.70 -12.77 -18.70
N CYS A 321 20.44 -12.76 -19.10
CA CYS A 321 20.02 -13.22 -20.42
C CYS A 321 19.48 -12.05 -21.24
N SER A 322 19.58 -12.14 -22.55
CA SER A 322 19.03 -11.20 -23.50
C SER A 322 18.41 -11.94 -24.66
N VAL A 323 17.25 -11.50 -25.11
CA VAL A 323 16.55 -12.04 -26.27
C VAL A 323 15.98 -10.93 -27.13
N ASN A 324 16.01 -11.11 -28.44
CA ASN A 324 15.34 -10.19 -29.34
C ASN A 324 13.86 -10.56 -29.42
N VAL A 325 12.99 -9.66 -28.94
CA VAL A 325 11.55 -9.85 -28.89
C VAL A 325 10.85 -9.04 -29.98
N SER A 326 9.77 -9.60 -30.50
CA SER A 326 8.83 -8.92 -31.38
C SER A 326 7.40 -9.25 -30.95
N PHE A 327 6.55 -8.24 -30.90
CA PHE A 327 5.14 -8.36 -30.56
C PHE A 327 4.31 -7.78 -31.70
N THR A 328 3.21 -8.44 -32.02
CA THR A 328 2.22 -7.97 -33.00
C THR A 328 0.86 -7.97 -32.34
N TYR A 329 0.14 -6.86 -32.45
CA TYR A 329 -1.14 -6.64 -31.79
C TYR A 329 -2.04 -5.70 -32.62
N ALA A 330 -3.31 -5.61 -32.25
CA ALA A 330 -4.27 -4.74 -32.91
C ALA A 330 -3.92 -3.24 -32.72
N LYS A 331 -4.42 -2.37 -33.61
CA LYS A 331 -4.05 -0.93 -33.58
C LYS A 331 -4.57 -0.18 -32.36
N ASP A 332 -5.63 -0.66 -31.73
CA ASP A 332 -6.23 -0.14 -30.49
C ASP A 332 -5.51 -0.63 -29.23
N PHE A 333 -4.55 -1.55 -29.36
CA PHE A 333 -3.74 -2.03 -28.25
C PHE A 333 -2.75 -0.94 -27.84
N VAL A 334 -2.88 -0.44 -26.60
CA VAL A 334 -1.96 0.54 -25.99
C VAL A 334 -1.03 -0.21 -25.04
N PRO A 335 0.24 -0.47 -25.39
CA PRO A 335 1.16 -1.21 -24.53
C PRO A 335 1.43 -0.49 -23.21
N ASP A 336 1.30 -1.22 -22.11
CA ASP A 336 1.57 -0.72 -20.75
C ASP A 336 2.89 -1.28 -20.22
N TYR A 337 3.02 -2.60 -20.18
CA TYR A 337 4.24 -3.28 -19.72
C TYR A 337 4.54 -4.55 -20.48
N VAL A 338 5.81 -4.96 -20.45
CA VAL A 338 6.24 -6.32 -20.79
C VAL A 338 6.31 -7.14 -19.51
N GLU A 339 5.78 -8.36 -19.54
CA GLU A 339 5.77 -9.31 -18.43
C GLU A 339 6.48 -10.60 -18.83
N TYR A 340 7.22 -11.17 -17.88
CA TYR A 340 7.62 -12.56 -17.89
C TYR A 340 7.20 -13.20 -16.58
N LYS A 341 6.53 -14.34 -16.65
CA LYS A 341 6.03 -15.05 -15.48
C LYS A 341 6.17 -16.54 -15.64
N ASP A 342 6.79 -17.18 -14.67
CA ASP A 342 6.87 -18.63 -14.55
C ASP A 342 6.48 -19.12 -13.14
N GLU A 343 6.76 -20.38 -12.84
CA GLU A 343 6.48 -20.98 -11.53
C GLU A 343 7.34 -20.40 -10.39
N PHE A 344 8.47 -19.76 -10.69
CA PHE A 344 9.41 -19.23 -9.70
C PHE A 344 9.22 -17.75 -9.43
N GLY A 345 8.67 -16.99 -10.38
CA GLY A 345 8.47 -15.56 -10.18
C GLY A 345 7.80 -14.81 -11.33
N ILE A 346 7.70 -13.51 -11.15
CA ILE A 346 7.16 -12.56 -12.10
C ILE A 346 8.12 -11.39 -12.26
N GLY A 347 8.29 -10.91 -13.49
CA GLY A 347 8.98 -9.67 -13.81
C GLY A 347 8.10 -8.79 -14.67
N ARG A 348 8.09 -7.48 -14.40
CA ARG A 348 7.38 -6.49 -15.21
C ARG A 348 8.28 -5.31 -15.54
N LYS A 349 8.28 -4.90 -16.81
CA LYS A 349 8.90 -3.66 -17.26
C LYS A 349 7.85 -2.75 -17.87
N TYR A 350 7.48 -1.72 -17.13
CA TYR A 350 6.57 -0.69 -17.62
C TYR A 350 7.23 0.16 -18.70
N LEU A 351 6.48 0.43 -19.76
CA LEU A 351 6.96 1.11 -20.95
C LEU A 351 6.79 2.63 -20.83
N GLY A 352 5.84 3.10 -20.02
CA GLY A 352 5.45 4.51 -20.00
C GLY A 352 4.69 4.90 -21.27
N GLN A 353 3.50 5.47 -21.08
CA GLN A 353 2.57 5.87 -22.14
C GLN A 353 3.07 7.10 -22.88
#